data_AF-A0A7I4XZE2-F1
#
_entry.id   AF-A0A7I4XZE2-F1
#
_cell.length_a   1.000
_cell.length_b   1.000
_cell.length_c   1.000
_cell.angle_alpha   90.00
_cell.angle_beta   90.00
_cell.angle_gamma   90.00
#
_symmetry.space_group_name_H-M   'P 1'
#
loop_
_entity.id
_entity.type
_entity.pdbx_description
1 polymer ?
#
loop_
_entity_poly.entity_id
_entity_poly.type
_entity_poly.pdbx_seq_one_letter_code
_entity_poly.pdbx_strand_id
1 'polypeptide(L)'
;PPDRLAVLSSVKKISGCLIVLKTNLETLSFLGNLEEIDCGDNQLAAISIFENDYLSSLGMPKLTKIRTSTPIEAQNNRIFEITFNEIEALITTGVPPIQFNGFFPTENLPQDICVFNSPTDDLTALNANCTSLVGLLYFEEQSFSEIEVQILKKIRRIYGNIDLVNMNIEDLSMFSALEQVISLNKTGAIKLSSMDSLKSISLPKLKLVYAPTISKFAVDNCPNVKLTSSECEAFNKASHDAFSIDKDHCSHST
;
A
#
# COMPACT_ATOMS: atom_id res chain seq x y z
N PRO A 1 -16.77 -3.34 30.27
CA PRO A 1 -16.49 -2.36 29.19
C PRO A 1 -17.08 -2.73 27.82
N PRO A 2 -16.96 -4.00 27.34
CA PRO A 2 -17.54 -4.42 26.05
C PRO A 2 -19.07 -4.29 26.00
N ASP A 3 -19.76 -4.65 27.08
CA ASP A 3 -21.23 -4.73 27.08
C ASP A 3 -21.94 -3.39 26.83
N ARG A 4 -21.33 -2.27 27.24
CA ARG A 4 -21.91 -0.94 26.99
C ARG A 4 -21.76 -0.50 25.54
N LEU A 5 -20.75 -1.01 24.82
CA LEU A 5 -20.52 -0.71 23.40
C LEU A 5 -21.30 -1.65 22.48
N ALA A 6 -21.78 -2.79 22.98
CA ALA A 6 -22.59 -3.74 22.22
C ALA A 6 -23.83 -3.11 21.58
N VAL A 7 -24.38 -2.04 22.18
CA VAL A 7 -25.50 -1.28 21.59
C VAL A 7 -25.17 -0.69 20.21
N LEU A 8 -23.88 -0.40 19.96
CA LEU A 8 -23.39 0.14 18.69
C LEU A 8 -23.28 -0.92 17.59
N SER A 9 -23.44 -2.21 17.92
CA SER A 9 -23.38 -3.29 16.93
C SER A 9 -24.48 -3.19 15.87
N SER A 10 -25.56 -2.46 16.13
CA SER A 10 -26.63 -2.22 15.15
C SER A 10 -26.35 -1.05 14.20
N VAL A 11 -25.33 -0.25 14.49
CA VAL A 11 -24.98 0.94 13.71
C VAL A 11 -24.44 0.50 12.35
N LYS A 12 -25.10 0.98 11.29
CA LYS A 12 -24.69 0.77 9.90
C LYS A 12 -24.11 2.01 9.24
N LYS A 13 -24.43 3.19 9.77
CA LYS A 13 -24.03 4.47 9.20
C LYS A 13 -23.66 5.44 10.30
N ILE A 14 -22.59 6.19 10.07
CA ILE A 14 -22.21 7.34 10.91
C ILE A 14 -22.24 8.59 10.03
N SER A 15 -23.02 9.59 10.45
CA SER A 15 -22.92 10.96 9.94
C SER A 15 -22.11 11.76 10.95
N GLY A 16 -20.84 11.96 10.64
CA GLY A 16 -19.81 12.50 11.52
C GLY A 16 -18.50 11.70 11.42
N CYS A 17 -17.48 12.17 12.12
CA CYS A 17 -16.16 11.56 12.13
C CYS A 17 -16.00 10.67 13.38
N LEU A 18 -15.26 9.57 13.26
CA LEU A 18 -14.95 8.66 14.35
C LEU A 18 -13.53 8.95 14.88
N ILE A 19 -13.40 9.24 16.18
CA ILE A 19 -12.11 9.47 16.84
C ILE A 19 -11.93 8.43 17.94
N VAL A 20 -10.83 7.68 17.87
CA VAL A 20 -10.41 6.69 18.87
C VAL A 20 -9.05 7.10 19.41
N LEU A 21 -9.04 7.63 20.64
CA LEU A 21 -7.87 8.24 21.26
C LEU A 21 -7.65 7.66 22.66
N LYS A 22 -6.43 7.17 22.96
CA LYS A 22 -6.01 6.76 24.31
C LYS A 22 -6.94 5.77 24.98
N THR A 23 -7.40 4.78 24.22
CA THR A 23 -8.30 3.73 24.71
C THR A 23 -7.55 2.43 24.97
N ASN A 24 -8.14 1.57 25.79
CA ASN A 24 -7.69 0.18 25.99
C ASN A 24 -8.50 -0.81 25.14
N LEU A 25 -9.03 -0.36 24.00
CA LEU A 25 -9.76 -1.21 23.08
C LEU A 25 -8.78 -2.08 22.30
N GLU A 26 -9.06 -3.37 22.21
CA GLU A 26 -8.29 -4.28 21.37
C GLU A 26 -8.72 -4.20 19.90
N THR A 27 -10.01 -3.95 19.64
CA THR A 27 -10.58 -3.78 18.30
C THR A 27 -11.75 -2.78 18.32
N LEU A 28 -12.17 -2.29 17.15
CA LEU A 28 -13.42 -1.52 16.97
C LEU A 28 -14.58 -2.41 16.50
N SER A 29 -14.51 -3.73 16.76
CA SER A 29 -15.50 -4.72 16.32
C SER A 29 -16.92 -4.52 16.86
N PHE A 30 -17.10 -3.69 17.89
CA PHE A 30 -18.41 -3.22 18.31
C PHE A 30 -19.13 -2.38 17.24
N LEU A 31 -18.41 -1.90 16.22
CA LEU A 31 -18.92 -1.30 14.97
C LEU A 31 -18.84 -2.28 13.78
N GLY A 32 -18.81 -3.60 14.01
CA GLY A 32 -18.61 -4.60 12.95
C GLY A 32 -19.71 -4.63 11.86
N ASN A 33 -20.85 -3.96 12.08
CA ASN A 33 -21.90 -3.78 11.08
C ASN A 33 -21.89 -2.42 10.37
N LEU A 34 -20.90 -1.57 10.66
CA LEU A 34 -20.76 -0.27 10.01
C LEU A 34 -20.46 -0.45 8.52
N GLU A 35 -21.27 0.18 7.68
CA GLU A 35 -21.19 0.10 6.22
C GLU A 35 -20.71 1.42 5.60
N GLU A 36 -21.04 2.56 6.23
CA GLU A 36 -20.80 3.91 5.71
C GLU A 36 -20.41 4.91 6.80
N ILE A 37 -19.38 5.71 6.54
CA ILE A 37 -19.04 6.92 7.32
C ILE A 37 -19.05 8.13 6.38
N ASP A 38 -19.76 9.17 6.79
CA ASP A 38 -19.78 10.46 6.13
C ASP A 38 -19.37 11.54 7.13
N CYS A 39 -18.10 11.94 7.10
CA CYS A 39 -17.53 12.87 8.08
C CYS A 39 -17.94 14.31 7.78
N GLY A 40 -18.28 14.64 6.53
CA GLY A 40 -18.71 15.98 6.09
C GLY A 40 -17.67 17.10 6.25
N ASP A 41 -16.66 16.87 7.07
CA ASP A 41 -15.50 17.73 7.31
C ASP A 41 -14.33 17.27 6.44
N ASN A 42 -13.76 18.21 5.70
CA ASN A 42 -12.61 17.98 4.83
C ASN A 42 -11.27 18.22 5.55
N GLN A 43 -11.29 18.67 6.81
CA GLN A 43 -10.09 18.90 7.64
C GLN A 43 -9.78 17.72 8.57
N LEU A 44 -10.76 16.85 8.85
CA LEU A 44 -10.60 15.70 9.74
C LEU A 44 -10.63 14.40 8.94
N ALA A 45 -9.87 13.42 9.42
CA ALA A 45 -10.02 12.06 8.93
C ALA A 45 -11.39 11.49 9.37
N ALA A 46 -12.08 10.77 8.48
CA ALA A 46 -13.33 10.11 8.83
C ALA A 46 -13.14 9.09 9.96
N ILE A 47 -11.98 8.44 10.01
CA ILE A 47 -11.55 7.59 11.13
C ILE A 47 -10.18 8.07 11.60
N SER A 48 -10.11 8.55 12.83
CA SER A 48 -8.88 9.03 13.49
C SER A 48 -8.50 8.09 14.63
N ILE A 49 -7.31 7.50 14.60
CA ILE A 49 -6.84 6.49 15.56
C ILE A 49 -5.48 6.88 16.14
N PHE A 50 -5.47 7.27 17.40
CA PHE A 50 -4.28 7.86 18.01
C PHE A 50 -3.97 7.30 19.40
N GLU A 51 -2.70 6.99 19.65
CA GLU A 51 -2.21 6.66 20.99
C GLU A 51 -2.97 5.49 21.66
N ASN A 52 -3.35 4.46 20.88
CA ASN A 52 -3.98 3.25 21.41
C ASN A 52 -2.95 2.10 21.43
N ASP A 53 -2.46 1.77 22.63
CA ASP A 53 -1.41 0.76 22.81
C ASP A 53 -1.88 -0.68 22.62
N TYR A 54 -3.19 -0.91 22.72
CA TYR A 54 -3.79 -2.25 22.67
C TYR A 54 -4.60 -2.51 21.39
N LEU A 55 -4.86 -1.49 20.58
CA LEU A 55 -5.67 -1.63 19.38
C LEU A 55 -4.87 -2.35 18.31
N SER A 56 -5.29 -3.57 17.97
CA SER A 56 -4.59 -4.42 17.00
C SER A 56 -5.20 -4.38 15.60
N SER A 57 -6.50 -4.04 15.48
CA SER A 57 -7.20 -3.97 14.18
C SER A 57 -8.45 -3.09 14.21
N LEU A 58 -8.96 -2.70 13.04
CA LEU A 58 -10.21 -1.95 12.94
C LEU A 58 -11.40 -2.84 13.30
N GLY A 59 -11.51 -4.04 12.70
CA GLY A 59 -12.64 -4.93 12.97
C GLY A 59 -13.96 -4.43 12.39
N MET A 60 -13.92 -3.66 11.29
CA MET A 60 -15.09 -3.12 10.59
C MET A 60 -15.21 -3.70 9.17
N PRO A 61 -15.40 -5.02 9.02
CA PRO A 61 -15.29 -5.71 7.72
C PRO A 61 -16.39 -5.33 6.71
N LYS A 62 -17.45 -4.65 7.14
CA LYS A 62 -18.55 -4.20 6.25
C LYS A 62 -18.39 -2.77 5.75
N LEU A 63 -17.38 -2.05 6.25
CA LEU A 63 -17.16 -0.66 5.87
C LEU A 63 -16.67 -0.61 4.42
N THR A 64 -17.51 -0.09 3.54
CA THR A 64 -17.25 -0.05 2.09
C THR A 64 -17.40 1.36 1.52
N LYS A 65 -17.88 2.31 2.32
CA LYS A 65 -18.11 3.69 1.89
C LYS A 65 -17.59 4.66 2.94
N ILE A 66 -16.65 5.49 2.52
CA ILE A 66 -16.15 6.60 3.33
C ILE A 66 -16.24 7.86 2.49
N ARG A 67 -16.99 8.86 2.96
CA ARG A 67 -17.18 10.14 2.29
C ARG A 67 -16.43 11.23 3.04
N THR A 68 -15.25 11.56 2.55
CA THR A 68 -14.37 12.64 3.04
C THR A 68 -13.18 12.76 2.08
N SER A 69 -12.37 13.81 2.20
CA SER A 69 -11.04 13.90 1.58
C SER A 69 -9.96 13.06 2.27
N THR A 70 -10.22 12.59 3.50
CA THR A 70 -9.23 11.91 4.35
C THR A 70 -9.85 10.69 5.04
N PRO A 71 -9.78 9.46 4.49
CA PRO A 71 -10.56 8.33 4.99
C PRO A 71 -10.15 7.86 6.37
N ILE A 72 -8.84 7.71 6.57
CA ILE A 72 -8.26 7.23 7.82
C ILE A 72 -6.96 7.96 8.11
N GLU A 73 -6.74 8.22 9.38
CA GLU A 73 -5.48 8.64 9.96
C GLU A 73 -5.19 7.79 11.20
N ALA A 74 -4.02 7.18 11.24
CA ALA A 74 -3.59 6.34 12.35
C ALA A 74 -2.14 6.63 12.73
N GLN A 75 -1.90 7.07 13.97
CA GLN A 75 -0.56 7.39 14.47
C GLN A 75 -0.35 6.95 15.91
N ASN A 76 0.89 6.61 16.25
CA ASN A 76 1.32 6.27 17.61
C ASN A 76 0.49 5.14 18.25
N ASN A 77 0.04 4.15 17.46
CA ASN A 77 -0.61 2.94 17.97
C ASN A 77 0.43 1.82 17.98
N ARG A 78 0.64 1.20 19.14
CA ARG A 78 1.80 0.32 19.37
C ARG A 78 1.79 -0.97 18.54
N ILE A 79 0.62 -1.59 18.40
CA ILE A 79 0.45 -2.92 17.80
C ILE A 79 -0.59 -2.95 16.68
N PHE A 80 -0.95 -1.77 16.16
CA PHE A 80 -2.04 -1.67 15.20
C PHE A 80 -1.60 -2.17 13.82
N GLU A 81 -2.27 -3.21 13.37
CA GLU A 81 -2.11 -3.79 12.05
C GLU A 81 -3.38 -3.51 11.22
N ILE A 82 -3.18 -3.17 9.95
CA ILE A 82 -4.29 -3.13 8.99
C ILE A 82 -4.27 -4.40 8.15
N THR A 83 -5.41 -5.07 8.11
CA THR A 83 -5.53 -6.26 7.28
C THR A 83 -5.53 -5.88 5.79
N PHE A 84 -5.14 -6.82 4.93
CA PHE A 84 -5.14 -6.62 3.48
C PHE A 84 -6.51 -6.22 2.93
N ASN A 85 -7.58 -6.88 3.42
CA ASN A 85 -8.94 -6.56 3.01
C ASN A 85 -9.37 -5.16 3.46
N GLU A 86 -8.98 -4.73 4.67
CA GLU A 86 -9.31 -3.39 5.17
C GLU A 86 -8.62 -2.31 4.33
N ILE A 87 -7.31 -2.43 4.06
CA ILE A 87 -6.62 -1.40 3.27
C ILE A 87 -7.13 -1.34 1.82
N GLU A 88 -7.45 -2.49 1.20
CA GLU A 88 -8.00 -2.54 -0.15
C GLU A 88 -9.39 -1.90 -0.22
N ALA A 89 -10.25 -2.19 0.77
CA ALA A 89 -11.55 -1.55 0.88
C ALA A 89 -11.41 -0.03 1.04
N LEU A 90 -10.45 0.44 1.83
CA LEU A 90 -10.20 1.87 2.04
C LEU A 90 -9.70 2.56 0.77
N ILE A 91 -8.73 1.98 0.08
CA ILE A 91 -8.16 2.57 -1.15
C ILE A 91 -9.20 2.65 -2.27
N THR A 92 -10.09 1.66 -2.38
CA THR A 92 -11.13 1.64 -3.43
C THR A 92 -12.25 2.66 -3.21
N THR A 93 -12.30 3.35 -2.06
CA THR A 93 -13.26 4.44 -1.82
C THR A 93 -12.98 5.72 -2.63
N GLY A 94 -11.86 5.78 -3.38
CA GLY A 94 -11.56 6.87 -4.31
C GLY A 94 -10.95 8.10 -3.65
N VAL A 95 -10.46 7.95 -2.43
CA VAL A 95 -9.86 9.01 -1.63
C VAL A 95 -8.54 8.47 -1.08
N PRO A 96 -7.39 9.09 -1.37
CA PRO A 96 -6.11 8.56 -0.89
C PRO A 96 -6.09 8.55 0.65
N PRO A 97 -5.91 7.41 1.32
CA PRO A 97 -5.67 7.40 2.76
C PRO A 97 -4.39 8.18 3.08
N ILE A 98 -4.48 9.10 4.05
CA ILE A 98 -3.52 10.21 4.13
C ILE A 98 -2.38 9.95 5.11
N GLN A 99 -2.54 9.27 6.25
CA GLN A 99 -1.39 9.01 7.14
C GLN A 99 -1.63 7.74 7.97
N PHE A 100 -0.98 6.64 7.58
CA PHE A 100 -1.10 5.36 8.27
C PHE A 100 0.26 4.87 8.76
N ASN A 101 0.61 5.15 10.02
CA ASN A 101 1.83 4.60 10.65
C ASN A 101 1.58 3.21 11.28
N GLY A 102 0.85 2.34 10.59
CA GLY A 102 0.62 0.96 11.06
C GLY A 102 1.36 -0.07 10.21
N PHE A 103 1.25 -1.33 10.62
CA PHE A 103 1.93 -2.46 9.98
C PHE A 103 0.94 -3.34 9.23
N PHE A 104 1.45 -4.16 8.31
CA PHE A 104 0.70 -5.30 7.81
C PHE A 104 0.88 -6.48 8.75
N PRO A 105 -0.12 -7.38 8.85
CA PRO A 105 0.05 -8.62 9.59
C PRO A 105 1.18 -9.45 8.98
N THR A 106 1.98 -10.09 9.85
CA THR A 106 3.06 -11.01 9.45
C THR A 106 2.85 -12.44 9.96
N GLU A 107 1.86 -12.65 10.81
CA GLU A 107 1.52 -13.95 11.39
C GLU A 107 0.18 -14.48 10.85
N ASN A 108 0.00 -15.80 10.89
CA ASN A 108 -1.25 -16.47 10.48
C ASN A 108 -1.73 -16.10 9.06
N LEU A 109 -0.79 -15.92 8.13
CA LEU A 109 -1.06 -15.50 6.76
C LEU A 109 -1.67 -16.63 5.91
N PRO A 110 -2.51 -16.28 4.91
CA PRO A 110 -2.88 -17.19 3.83
C PRO A 110 -1.65 -17.79 3.12
N GLN A 111 -1.77 -19.01 2.60
CA GLN A 111 -0.63 -19.74 1.99
C GLN A 111 -0.01 -19.03 0.77
N ASP A 112 -0.74 -18.16 0.10
CA ASP A 112 -0.28 -17.41 -1.07
C ASP A 112 0.38 -16.08 -0.71
N ILE A 113 0.43 -15.72 0.58
CA ILE A 113 1.07 -14.52 1.10
C ILE A 113 2.30 -14.91 1.93
N CYS A 114 3.46 -14.35 1.58
CA CYS A 114 4.71 -14.61 2.29
C CYS A 114 5.29 -13.33 2.86
N VAL A 115 5.90 -13.43 4.04
CA VAL A 115 6.79 -12.38 4.54
C VAL A 115 8.12 -12.51 3.81
N PHE A 116 8.62 -11.41 3.26
CA PHE A 116 9.89 -11.37 2.55
C PHE A 116 10.52 -9.97 2.64
N ASN A 117 11.74 -9.92 3.16
CA ASN A 117 12.60 -8.75 3.19
C ASN A 117 13.94 -9.10 2.56
N SER A 118 14.14 -8.63 1.34
CA SER A 118 15.39 -8.86 0.58
C SER A 118 16.72 -8.55 1.30
N PRO A 119 16.82 -7.62 2.28
CA PRO A 119 18.08 -7.45 3.01
C PRO A 119 18.45 -8.65 3.92
N THR A 120 17.48 -9.48 4.30
CA THR A 120 17.68 -10.58 5.27
C THR A 120 17.28 -11.95 4.74
N ASP A 121 16.42 -12.00 3.72
CA ASP A 121 15.76 -13.21 3.29
C ASP A 121 16.24 -13.65 1.91
N ASP A 122 16.31 -14.96 1.69
CA ASP A 122 16.63 -15.55 0.39
C ASP A 122 15.34 -15.75 -0.41
N LEU A 123 15.26 -15.12 -1.59
CA LEU A 123 14.09 -15.21 -2.47
C LEU A 123 13.78 -16.65 -2.89
N THR A 124 14.82 -17.51 -2.99
CA THR A 124 14.66 -18.92 -3.36
C THR A 124 14.05 -19.78 -2.25
N ALA A 125 14.00 -19.28 -1.02
CA ALA A 125 13.35 -19.93 0.11
C ALA A 125 11.82 -19.68 0.16
N LEU A 126 11.28 -18.85 -0.74
CA LEU A 126 9.85 -18.58 -0.81
C LEU A 126 9.04 -19.83 -1.16
N ASN A 127 7.86 -19.94 -0.54
CA ASN A 127 6.92 -21.01 -0.86
C ASN A 127 6.55 -20.97 -2.35
N ALA A 128 6.46 -22.13 -3.01
CA ALA A 128 6.11 -22.22 -4.43
C ALA A 128 4.73 -21.62 -4.77
N ASN A 129 3.80 -21.57 -3.80
CA ASN A 129 2.47 -20.99 -3.94
C ASN A 129 2.44 -19.48 -3.67
N CYS A 130 3.57 -18.88 -3.32
CA CYS A 130 3.65 -17.46 -3.01
C CYS A 130 3.32 -16.60 -4.24
N THR A 131 2.29 -15.76 -4.10
CA THR A 131 1.91 -14.79 -5.13
C THR A 131 1.76 -13.38 -4.59
N SER A 132 1.83 -13.20 -3.27
CA SER A 132 1.82 -11.91 -2.61
C SER A 132 2.95 -11.83 -1.58
N LEU A 133 3.59 -10.68 -1.46
CA LEU A 133 4.66 -10.45 -0.48
C LEU A 133 4.26 -9.39 0.55
N VAL A 134 4.70 -9.56 1.79
CA VAL A 134 4.69 -8.54 2.85
C VAL A 134 6.13 -8.23 3.19
N GLY A 135 6.57 -6.99 2.96
CA GLY A 135 7.94 -6.56 3.28
C GLY A 135 8.62 -5.72 2.20
N LEU A 136 9.93 -5.51 2.38
CA LEU A 136 10.77 -4.63 1.57
C LEU A 136 11.57 -5.40 0.51
N LEU A 137 11.36 -5.02 -0.76
CA LEU A 137 12.18 -5.44 -1.89
C LEU A 137 13.19 -4.33 -2.20
N TYR A 138 14.31 -4.32 -1.50
CA TYR A 138 15.45 -3.45 -1.69
C TYR A 138 16.59 -4.24 -2.36
N PHE A 139 16.95 -3.84 -3.59
CA PHE A 139 18.08 -4.45 -4.31
C PHE A 139 19.01 -3.35 -4.81
N GLU A 140 20.30 -3.52 -4.53
CA GLU A 140 21.35 -2.57 -4.88
C GLU A 140 22.56 -3.28 -5.47
N GLU A 141 23.04 -2.81 -6.63
CA GLU A 141 24.28 -3.27 -7.27
C GLU A 141 24.39 -4.79 -7.50
N GLN A 142 23.25 -5.48 -7.61
CA GLN A 142 23.20 -6.93 -7.78
C GLN A 142 22.54 -7.35 -9.10
N SER A 143 22.74 -8.62 -9.46
CA SER A 143 22.08 -9.27 -10.58
C SER A 143 21.14 -10.36 -10.08
N PHE A 144 20.02 -10.57 -10.77
CA PHE A 144 19.11 -11.67 -10.48
C PHE A 144 19.51 -12.93 -11.26
N SER A 145 19.50 -14.07 -10.60
CA SER A 145 19.54 -15.38 -11.24
C SER A 145 18.23 -15.67 -11.98
N GLU A 146 18.26 -16.63 -12.91
CA GLU A 146 17.05 -17.04 -13.65
C GLU A 146 15.94 -17.52 -12.70
N ILE A 147 16.31 -18.25 -11.63
CA ILE A 147 15.34 -18.75 -10.65
C ILE A 147 14.65 -17.59 -9.93
N GLU A 148 15.41 -16.57 -9.52
CA GLU A 148 14.85 -15.39 -8.86
C GLU A 148 13.90 -14.63 -9.78
N VAL A 149 14.28 -14.45 -11.04
CA VAL A 149 13.41 -13.85 -12.05
C VAL A 149 12.10 -14.65 -12.21
N GLN A 150 12.15 -15.99 -12.23
CA GLN A 150 10.95 -16.82 -12.34
C GLN A 150 10.05 -16.76 -11.09
N ILE A 151 10.62 -16.51 -9.91
CA ILE A 151 9.86 -16.30 -8.68
C ILE A 151 9.16 -14.93 -8.73
N LEU A 152 9.90 -13.86 -9.02
CA LEU A 152 9.36 -12.50 -9.13
C LEU A 152 8.24 -12.41 -10.19
N LYS A 153 8.35 -13.14 -11.31
CA LYS A 153 7.34 -13.19 -12.38
C LYS A 153 5.97 -13.72 -11.94
N LYS A 154 5.89 -14.39 -10.79
CA LYS A 154 4.62 -14.92 -10.23
C LYS A 154 3.97 -13.96 -9.24
N ILE A 155 4.73 -13.00 -8.71
CA ILE A 155 4.25 -12.08 -7.69
C ILE A 155 3.26 -11.10 -8.31
N ARG A 156 2.08 -11.00 -7.67
CA ARG A 156 0.95 -10.18 -8.10
C ARG A 156 0.70 -9.01 -7.16
N ARG A 157 1.00 -9.15 -5.88
CA ARG A 157 0.77 -8.11 -4.86
C ARG A 157 1.98 -7.95 -3.97
N ILE A 158 2.31 -6.71 -3.65
CA ILE A 158 3.34 -6.37 -2.67
C ILE A 158 2.72 -5.42 -1.64
N TYR A 159 2.69 -5.86 -0.39
CA TYR A 159 2.32 -5.06 0.78
C TYR A 159 3.62 -4.57 1.43
N GLY A 160 4.15 -3.48 0.90
CA GLY A 160 5.46 -2.93 1.22
C GLY A 160 6.02 -2.07 0.07
N ASN A 161 7.33 -2.09 -0.12
CA ASN A 161 8.03 -1.25 -1.08
C ASN A 161 8.87 -2.06 -2.06
N ILE A 162 9.09 -1.50 -3.24
CA ILE A 162 10.08 -1.94 -4.23
C ILE A 162 11.06 -0.79 -4.42
N ASP A 163 12.30 -0.98 -3.99
CA ASP A 163 13.40 -0.02 -4.13
C ASP A 163 14.54 -0.69 -4.91
N LEU A 164 14.75 -0.27 -6.15
CA LEU A 164 15.84 -0.75 -7.01
C LEU A 164 16.86 0.37 -7.20
N VAL A 165 18.12 0.10 -6.85
CA VAL A 165 19.21 1.09 -6.87
C VAL A 165 20.39 0.54 -7.67
N ASN A 166 20.88 1.29 -8.65
CA ASN A 166 22.09 0.92 -9.41
C ASN A 166 22.06 -0.52 -9.96
N MET A 167 20.88 -0.99 -10.37
CA MET A 167 20.66 -2.34 -10.88
C MET A 167 20.97 -2.41 -12.38
N ASN A 168 21.67 -3.46 -12.81
CA ASN A 168 22.00 -3.69 -14.22
C ASN A 168 20.91 -4.51 -14.94
N ILE A 169 19.73 -3.92 -15.12
CA ILE A 169 18.60 -4.50 -15.85
C ILE A 169 18.07 -3.52 -16.89
N GLU A 170 17.54 -4.03 -18.00
CA GLU A 170 17.03 -3.17 -19.09
C GLU A 170 15.54 -2.83 -18.95
N ASP A 171 14.78 -3.64 -18.23
CA ASP A 171 13.35 -3.48 -18.02
C ASP A 171 12.87 -4.09 -16.69
N LEU A 172 11.58 -3.90 -16.38
CA LEU A 172 10.92 -4.43 -15.19
C LEU A 172 10.13 -5.73 -15.45
N SER A 173 10.47 -6.50 -16.50
CA SER A 173 9.69 -7.68 -16.91
C SER A 173 9.66 -8.81 -15.87
N MET A 174 10.61 -8.82 -14.92
CA MET A 174 10.54 -9.71 -13.74
C MET A 174 9.30 -9.44 -12.88
N PHE A 175 8.68 -8.27 -12.98
CA PHE A 175 7.41 -7.93 -12.33
C PHE A 175 6.21 -7.97 -13.29
N SER A 176 6.26 -8.75 -14.37
CA SER A 176 5.21 -8.80 -15.40
C SER A 176 3.82 -9.27 -14.91
N ALA A 177 3.74 -9.92 -13.76
CA ALA A 177 2.47 -10.29 -13.12
C ALA A 177 1.99 -9.31 -12.05
N LEU A 178 2.78 -8.28 -11.71
CA LEU A 178 2.51 -7.37 -10.62
C LEU A 178 1.25 -6.53 -10.92
N GLU A 179 0.25 -6.66 -10.06
CA GLU A 179 -1.03 -5.97 -10.16
C GLU A 179 -1.12 -4.81 -9.17
N GLN A 180 -0.39 -4.89 -8.05
CA GLN A 180 -0.61 -4.02 -6.91
C GLN A 180 0.64 -3.85 -6.05
N VAL A 181 0.91 -2.61 -5.65
CA VAL A 181 1.89 -2.28 -4.59
C VAL A 181 1.25 -1.33 -3.60
N ILE A 182 1.12 -1.74 -2.34
CA ILE A 182 0.60 -0.91 -1.24
C ILE A 182 1.69 -0.78 -0.19
N SER A 183 2.24 0.42 -0.06
CA SER A 183 3.08 0.80 1.06
C SER A 183 2.30 1.60 2.10
N LEU A 184 2.56 1.34 3.37
CA LEU A 184 2.06 2.13 4.50
C LEU A 184 3.09 3.15 5.01
N ASN A 185 4.36 3.05 4.61
CA ASN A 185 5.37 4.01 5.06
C ASN A 185 5.33 5.30 4.23
N LYS A 186 5.92 6.37 4.76
CA LYS A 186 5.96 7.68 4.09
C LYS A 186 6.94 7.74 2.89
N THR A 187 7.44 6.59 2.44
CA THR A 187 8.26 6.50 1.22
C THR A 187 7.42 6.01 0.05
N GLY A 188 7.80 6.38 -1.18
CA GLY A 188 7.17 5.85 -2.39
C GLY A 188 7.10 4.32 -2.37
N ALA A 189 6.01 3.77 -2.91
CA ALA A 189 5.78 2.34 -3.00
C ALA A 189 6.74 1.66 -3.99
N ILE A 190 7.09 2.37 -5.06
CA ILE A 190 8.07 1.92 -6.06
C ILE A 190 9.08 3.04 -6.27
N LYS A 191 10.37 2.72 -6.15
CA LYS A 191 11.46 3.64 -6.42
C LYS A 191 12.52 2.95 -7.28
N LEU A 192 12.88 3.61 -8.36
CA LEU A 192 13.97 3.20 -9.24
C LEU A 192 14.98 4.31 -9.23
N SER A 193 16.24 4.01 -8.93
CA SER A 193 17.26 5.05 -8.84
C SER A 193 18.63 4.67 -9.38
N SER A 194 19.24 5.60 -10.11
CA SER A 194 20.60 5.45 -10.66
C SER A 194 20.77 4.20 -11.55
N MET A 195 19.78 3.89 -12.40
CA MET A 195 19.80 2.69 -13.23
C MET A 195 20.12 3.04 -14.69
N ASP A 196 21.41 3.10 -15.03
CA ASP A 196 21.87 3.50 -16.38
C ASP A 196 21.41 2.52 -17.48
N SER A 197 21.33 1.22 -17.19
CA SER A 197 20.90 0.22 -18.19
C SER A 197 19.39 0.21 -18.44
N LEU A 198 18.60 0.85 -17.58
CA LEU A 198 17.13 0.78 -17.62
C LEU A 198 16.58 1.59 -18.79
N LYS A 199 15.81 0.92 -19.65
CA LYS A 199 15.22 1.50 -20.87
C LYS A 199 13.70 1.58 -20.78
N SER A 200 13.06 0.64 -20.07
CA SER A 200 11.60 0.57 -19.93
C SER A 200 11.20 0.31 -18.49
N ILE A 201 10.15 1.00 -18.04
CA ILE A 201 9.55 0.80 -16.71
C ILE A 201 8.17 0.14 -16.79
N SER A 202 7.85 -0.51 -17.91
CA SER A 202 6.53 -1.06 -18.16
C SER A 202 6.13 -2.13 -17.12
N LEU A 203 4.96 -1.94 -16.51
CA LEU A 203 4.33 -2.89 -15.59
C LEU A 203 2.92 -3.21 -16.10
N PRO A 204 2.77 -4.14 -17.05
CA PRO A 204 1.59 -4.24 -17.90
C PRO A 204 0.29 -4.63 -17.18
N LYS A 205 0.38 -5.20 -15.98
CA LYS A 205 -0.78 -5.61 -15.17
C LYS A 205 -1.04 -4.71 -13.97
N LEU A 206 -0.23 -3.67 -13.78
CA LEU A 206 -0.33 -2.80 -12.61
C LEU A 206 -1.64 -2.02 -12.65
N LYS A 207 -2.45 -2.20 -11.60
CA LYS A 207 -3.76 -1.57 -11.43
C LYS A 207 -3.79 -0.62 -10.26
N LEU A 208 -2.94 -0.84 -9.25
CA LEU A 208 -2.94 -0.06 -8.03
C LEU A 208 -1.53 0.17 -7.48
N VAL A 209 -1.20 1.43 -7.22
CA VAL A 209 -0.02 1.84 -6.46
C VAL A 209 -0.47 2.78 -5.35
N TYR A 210 -0.10 2.48 -4.12
CA TYR A 210 -0.42 3.32 -2.99
C TYR A 210 0.77 3.50 -2.06
N ALA A 211 1.01 4.74 -1.65
CA ALA A 211 1.82 5.11 -0.51
C ALA A 211 1.26 6.43 0.06
N PRO A 212 1.37 6.68 1.37
CA PRO A 212 0.99 7.96 2.00
C PRO A 212 2.03 9.06 1.72
N THR A 213 2.29 9.31 0.44
CA THR A 213 3.17 10.34 -0.08
C THR A 213 2.71 10.76 -1.49
N ILE A 214 3.12 11.95 -1.92
CA ILE A 214 2.81 12.50 -3.25
C ILE A 214 3.59 11.82 -4.38
N SER A 215 4.71 11.15 -4.07
CA SER A 215 5.51 10.42 -5.05
C SER A 215 5.43 8.92 -4.75
N LYS A 216 4.34 8.31 -5.23
CA LYS A 216 4.03 6.89 -5.00
C LYS A 216 4.91 5.96 -5.84
N PHE A 217 5.24 6.40 -7.05
CA PHE A 217 6.19 5.73 -7.93
C PHE A 217 7.15 6.80 -8.46
N ALA A 218 8.43 6.67 -8.10
CA ALA A 218 9.51 7.57 -8.49
C ALA A 218 10.55 6.85 -9.36
N VAL A 219 11.04 7.56 -10.36
CA VAL A 219 12.18 7.15 -11.18
C VAL A 219 13.18 8.30 -11.18
N ASP A 220 14.35 8.10 -10.57
CA ASP A 220 15.34 9.15 -10.38
C ASP A 220 16.70 8.73 -10.95
N ASN A 221 17.35 9.59 -11.73
CA ASN A 221 18.66 9.33 -12.33
C ASN A 221 18.68 8.04 -13.18
N CYS A 222 17.69 7.86 -14.05
CA CYS A 222 17.60 6.73 -14.99
C CYS A 222 17.60 7.27 -16.44
N PRO A 223 18.76 7.71 -16.97
CA PRO A 223 18.83 8.58 -18.16
C PRO A 223 18.32 7.95 -19.45
N ASN A 224 18.23 6.62 -19.52
CA ASN A 224 17.81 5.88 -20.70
C ASN A 224 16.32 5.50 -20.69
N VAL A 225 15.59 5.79 -19.61
CA VAL A 225 14.15 5.59 -19.53
C VAL A 225 13.45 6.62 -20.38
N LYS A 226 12.67 6.15 -21.36
CA LYS A 226 11.82 7.01 -22.20
C LYS A 226 10.37 6.64 -21.96
N LEU A 227 9.64 7.56 -21.32
CA LEU A 227 8.24 7.33 -21.01
C LEU A 227 7.34 7.73 -22.19
N THR A 228 6.42 6.85 -22.55
CA THR A 228 5.33 7.19 -23.47
C THR A 228 4.17 7.86 -22.75
N SER A 229 3.37 8.68 -23.45
CA SER A 229 2.16 9.28 -22.88
C SER A 229 1.20 8.22 -22.33
N SER A 230 1.07 7.08 -23.02
CA SER A 230 0.23 5.95 -22.58
C SER A 230 0.73 5.29 -21.29
N GLU A 231 2.04 5.15 -21.12
CA GLU A 231 2.60 4.64 -19.87
C GLU A 231 2.34 5.61 -18.73
N CYS A 232 2.47 6.92 -18.99
CA CYS A 232 2.22 7.88 -17.93
C CYS A 232 0.75 7.94 -17.50
N GLU A 233 -0.18 7.89 -18.46
CA GLU A 233 -1.61 7.77 -18.16
C GLU A 233 -1.92 6.51 -17.36
N ALA A 234 -1.28 5.38 -17.69
CA ALA A 234 -1.44 4.14 -16.95
C ALA A 234 -0.96 4.25 -15.50
N PHE A 235 0.21 4.88 -15.26
CA PHE A 235 0.73 5.08 -13.90
C PHE A 235 -0.08 6.10 -13.10
N ASN A 236 -0.51 7.20 -13.72
CA ASN A 236 -1.38 8.18 -13.06
C ASN A 236 -2.70 7.52 -12.64
N LYS A 237 -3.27 6.67 -13.50
CA LYS A 237 -4.49 5.91 -13.19
C LYS A 237 -4.27 4.90 -12.06
N ALA A 238 -3.17 4.16 -12.07
CA ALA A 238 -2.88 3.17 -11.03
C ALA A 238 -2.61 3.81 -9.66
N SER A 239 -1.98 4.99 -9.65
CA SER A 239 -1.59 5.69 -8.42
C SER A 239 -2.67 6.64 -7.88
N HIS A 240 -3.68 6.96 -8.70
CA HIS A 240 -4.62 8.07 -8.46
C HIS A 240 -3.88 9.37 -8.12
N ASP A 241 -2.73 9.61 -8.76
CA ASP A 241 -1.80 10.72 -8.48
C ASP A 241 -0.94 11.04 -9.70
N ALA A 242 -0.13 12.10 -9.60
CA ALA A 242 0.89 12.40 -10.61
C ALA A 242 2.13 11.51 -10.44
N PHE A 243 2.45 10.73 -11.46
CA PHE A 243 3.71 10.00 -11.60
C PHE A 243 4.87 10.98 -11.85
N SER A 244 6.05 10.70 -11.27
CA SER A 244 7.22 11.57 -11.34
C SER A 244 8.48 10.85 -11.85
N ILE A 245 9.22 11.52 -12.75
CA ILE A 245 10.56 11.15 -13.21
C ILE A 245 11.50 12.31 -12.93
N ASP A 246 12.65 12.07 -12.28
CA ASP A 246 13.63 13.10 -11.93
C ASP A 246 13.03 14.32 -11.21
N LYS A 247 11.98 14.07 -10.41
CA LYS A 247 11.12 15.07 -9.74
C LYS A 247 10.27 15.93 -10.68
N ASP A 248 10.34 15.72 -11.98
CA ASP A 248 9.39 16.26 -12.94
C ASP A 248 8.16 15.36 -12.99
N HIS A 249 7.00 15.94 -12.73
CA HIS A 249 5.75 15.21 -12.90
C HIS A 249 5.48 15.02 -14.38
N CYS A 250 4.94 13.86 -14.74
CA CYS A 250 4.24 13.74 -16.01
C CYS A 250 3.00 14.65 -16.00
N SER A 251 3.19 15.90 -16.36
CA SER A 251 2.09 16.76 -16.77
C SER A 251 1.81 16.51 -18.24
N HIS A 252 0.54 16.34 -18.59
CA HIS A 252 0.05 16.30 -19.96
C HIS A 252 0.75 17.36 -20.82
N SER A 253 1.62 16.95 -21.74
CA SER A 253 1.80 17.69 -22.98
C SER A 253 0.55 17.39 -23.81
N THR A 254 -0.44 18.28 -23.68
CA THR A 254 -1.60 18.41 -24.57
C THR A 254 -1.19 18.43 -26.04
#